data_AF-A0A1Q6U8V4-F1
#
_entry.id   AF-A0A1Q6U8V4-F1
#
_cell.length_a   1.000
_cell.length_b   1.000
_cell.length_c   1.000
_cell.angle_alpha   90.00
_cell.angle_beta   90.00
_cell.angle_gamma   90.00
#
_symmetry.space_group_name_H-M   'P 1'
#
loop_
_entity.id
_entity.type
_entity.pdbx_description
1 polymer ?
#
loop_
_entity_poly.entity_id
_entity_poly.type
_entity_poly.pdbx_seq_one_letter_code
_entity_poly.pdbx_strand_id
1 'polypeptide(L)'
;MLIVKILAIAGGAFLNRVRGGLFDFCGNKLLFPLFLSLAAGCPGAVLCTFIAAYVGQQFGWGTYIGALYGSRPTQAEVPQIDEIVNSVKFTFKGKTVYLSEYPRVWGFAALALRGLMWSFFIGLALQSVPVMVCGVLMPVCYALTGFLDRMVIKKGGKTAWNLGEWLWGAVLTAFVLW
;
A
#
# COMPACT_ATOMS: atom_id res chain seq x y z
N MET A 1 -9.49 21.81 14.86
CA MET A 1 -8.41 20.86 14.48
C MET A 1 -8.92 19.63 13.73
N LEU A 2 -10.06 19.01 14.11
CA LEU A 2 -10.58 17.81 13.42
C LEU A 2 -10.81 18.00 11.91
N ILE A 3 -11.44 19.12 11.52
CA ILE A 3 -11.71 19.44 10.10
C ILE A 3 -10.41 19.51 9.29
N VAL A 4 -9.35 20.11 9.85
CA VAL A 4 -8.04 20.20 9.19
C VAL A 4 -7.45 18.80 8.97
N LYS A 5 -7.54 17.91 9.97
CA LYS A 5 -7.09 16.52 9.83
C LYS A 5 -7.88 15.75 8.76
N ILE A 6 -9.20 15.91 8.72
CA ILE A 6 -10.05 15.28 7.69
C ILE A 6 -9.67 15.77 6.29
N LEU A 7 -9.48 17.07 6.11
CA LEU A 7 -9.06 17.65 4.83
C LEU A 7 -7.67 17.17 4.42
N ALA A 8 -6.73 17.06 5.37
CA ALA A 8 -5.40 16.52 5.09
C ALA A 8 -5.46 15.03 4.69
N ILE A 9 -6.28 14.21 5.37
CA ILE A 9 -6.50 12.81 4.99
C ILE A 9 -7.08 12.70 3.57
N ALA A 10 -8.08 13.52 3.24
CA ALA A 10 -8.66 13.57 1.90
C ALA A 10 -7.63 14.02 0.84
N GLY A 11 -6.81 15.03 1.17
CA GLY A 11 -5.70 15.49 0.33
C GLY A 11 -4.67 14.40 0.08
N GLY A 12 -4.28 13.65 1.11
CA GLY A 12 -3.37 12.51 0.99
C GLY A 12 -3.95 11.36 0.16
N ALA A 13 -5.23 11.05 0.34
CA ALA A 13 -5.95 10.07 -0.49
C ALA A 13 -5.93 10.48 -1.98
N PHE A 14 -6.24 11.74 -2.26
CA PHE A 14 -6.20 12.31 -3.61
C PHE A 14 -4.80 12.25 -4.20
N LEU A 15 -3.79 12.73 -3.49
CA LEU A 15 -2.41 12.75 -3.99
C LEU A 15 -1.83 11.36 -4.18
N ASN A 16 -2.17 10.37 -3.33
CA ASN A 16 -1.80 8.99 -3.58
C ASN A 16 -2.44 8.46 -4.86
N ARG A 17 -3.68 8.85 -5.16
CA ARG A 17 -4.34 8.49 -6.41
C ARG A 17 -3.74 9.23 -7.61
N VAL A 18 -3.34 10.50 -7.49
CA VAL A 18 -2.60 11.23 -8.53
C VAL A 18 -1.28 10.52 -8.85
N ARG A 19 -0.53 10.11 -7.82
CA ARG A 19 0.66 9.25 -7.95
C ARG A 19 0.34 7.91 -8.64
N GLY A 20 -0.84 7.34 -8.39
CA GLY A 20 -1.35 6.14 -9.08
C GLY A 20 -1.92 6.39 -10.48
N GLY A 21 -1.67 7.55 -11.10
CA GLY A 21 -2.05 7.84 -12.49
C GLY A 21 -3.48 8.39 -12.66
N LEU A 22 -3.98 9.20 -11.73
CA LEU A 22 -5.24 9.94 -11.93
C LEU A 22 -5.02 11.07 -12.94
N PHE A 23 -3.88 11.73 -12.78
CA PHE A 23 -3.34 12.73 -13.68
C PHE A 23 -1.90 12.33 -13.95
N ASP A 24 -1.57 12.15 -15.22
CA ASP A 24 -0.24 11.73 -15.62
C ASP A 24 0.53 12.91 -16.20
N PHE A 25 1.48 13.42 -15.41
CA PHE A 25 2.35 14.53 -15.76
C PHE A 25 3.71 14.35 -15.10
N CYS A 26 4.72 15.02 -15.64
CA CYS A 26 6.08 14.94 -15.12
C CYS A 26 6.12 15.36 -13.64
N GLY A 27 6.53 14.44 -12.76
CA GLY A 27 6.66 14.71 -11.33
C GLY A 27 5.41 14.44 -10.48
N ASN A 28 4.31 13.90 -11.04
CA ASN A 28 3.12 13.52 -10.26
C ASN A 28 3.45 12.59 -9.05
N LYS A 29 4.45 11.72 -9.20
CA LYS A 29 4.96 10.83 -8.15
C LYS A 29 5.64 11.58 -6.99
N LEU A 30 6.07 12.82 -7.16
CA LEU A 30 6.72 13.60 -6.10
C LEU A 30 5.72 14.26 -5.14
N LEU A 31 4.48 14.49 -5.60
CA LEU A 31 3.50 15.27 -4.85
C LEU A 31 3.05 14.59 -3.57
N PHE A 32 2.78 13.28 -3.61
CA PHE A 32 2.34 12.54 -2.42
C PHE A 32 3.43 12.46 -1.34
N PRO A 33 4.68 12.07 -1.65
CA PRO A 33 5.79 12.15 -0.69
C PRO A 33 6.02 13.56 -0.12
N LEU A 34 5.97 14.59 -0.96
CA LEU A 34 6.13 15.98 -0.51
C LEU A 34 5.03 16.34 0.48
N PHE A 35 3.78 16.04 0.15
CA PHE A 35 2.65 16.26 1.03
C PHE A 35 2.79 15.52 2.37
N LEU A 36 3.12 14.22 2.36
CA LEU A 36 3.32 13.46 3.59
C LEU A 36 4.42 14.07 4.47
N SER A 37 5.53 14.53 3.87
CA SER A 37 6.64 15.14 4.61
C SER A 37 6.25 16.45 5.31
N LEU A 38 5.39 17.26 4.68
CA LEU A 38 4.88 18.50 5.26
C LEU A 38 3.78 18.23 6.29
N ALA A 39 2.91 17.25 6.01
CA ALA A 39 1.82 16.84 6.88
C ALA A 39 2.30 16.24 8.21
N ALA A 40 3.45 15.56 8.21
CA ALA A 40 4.05 14.98 9.40
C ALA A 40 4.45 16.01 10.49
N GLY A 41 4.55 17.29 10.14
CA GLY A 41 4.74 18.37 11.13
C GLY A 41 6.07 18.33 11.90
N CYS A 42 7.07 17.59 11.40
CA CYS A 42 8.39 17.44 12.02
C CYS A 42 9.48 18.12 11.17
N PRO A 43 9.81 19.41 11.40
CA PRO A 43 10.73 20.17 10.54
C PRO A 43 12.09 19.51 10.32
N GLY A 44 12.66 18.91 11.38
CA GLY A 44 13.96 18.21 11.32
C GLY A 44 13.93 16.91 10.52
N ALA A 45 12.74 16.35 10.24
CA ALA A 45 12.56 15.09 9.54
C ALA A 45 11.95 15.25 8.14
N VAL A 46 11.63 16.48 7.68
CA VAL A 46 10.94 16.72 6.40
C VAL A 46 11.68 16.06 5.23
N LEU A 47 12.98 16.32 5.09
CA LEU A 47 13.78 15.75 4.00
C LEU A 47 13.84 14.22 4.08
N CYS A 48 14.08 13.66 5.28
CA CYS A 48 14.13 12.22 5.48
C CYS A 48 12.80 11.55 5.18
N THR A 49 11.69 12.17 5.60
CA THR A 49 10.32 11.67 5.37
C THR A 49 9.97 11.73 3.89
N PHE A 50 10.34 12.80 3.19
CA PHE A 50 10.17 12.92 1.76
C PHE A 50 10.91 11.82 1.00
N ILE A 51 12.20 11.63 1.30
CA ILE A 51 13.03 10.59 0.66
C ILE A 51 12.47 9.20 0.98
N ALA A 52 12.14 8.92 2.25
CA ALA A 52 11.57 7.65 2.68
C ALA A 52 10.25 7.33 1.96
N ALA A 53 9.33 8.29 1.91
CA ALA A 53 8.06 8.15 1.21
C ALA A 53 8.24 7.97 -0.30
N TYR A 54 9.19 8.70 -0.91
CA TYR A 54 9.47 8.63 -2.33
C TYR A 54 10.15 7.32 -2.74
N VAL A 55 11.10 6.82 -1.95
CA VAL A 55 11.79 5.56 -2.22
C VAL A 55 10.85 4.38 -2.02
N GLY A 56 10.08 4.35 -0.92
CA GLY A 56 9.18 3.24 -0.61
C GLY A 56 8.03 3.05 -1.62
N GLN A 57 7.66 4.09 -2.39
CA GLN A 57 6.68 3.95 -3.47
C GLN A 57 7.27 3.48 -4.81
N GLN A 58 8.59 3.39 -4.98
CA GLN A 58 9.19 2.94 -6.25
C GLN A 58 9.11 1.43 -6.44
N PHE A 59 9.04 0.67 -5.34
CA PHE A 59 8.84 -0.77 -5.40
C PHE A 59 7.49 -1.08 -6.04
N GLY A 60 7.45 -2.04 -6.95
CA GLY A 60 6.22 -2.48 -7.59
C GLY A 60 5.32 -3.29 -6.66
N TRP A 61 4.03 -3.39 -7.02
CA TRP A 61 3.02 -4.10 -6.23
C TRP A 61 1.82 -4.59 -7.04
N GLY A 62 1.88 -4.46 -8.36
CA GLY A 62 0.72 -4.67 -9.20
C GLY A 62 0.32 -6.14 -9.31
N THR A 63 1.30 -7.03 -9.44
CA THR A 63 1.07 -8.48 -9.38
C THR A 63 0.51 -8.89 -8.02
N TYR A 64 0.91 -8.25 -6.92
CA TYR A 64 0.39 -8.56 -5.59
C TYR A 64 -1.10 -8.24 -5.46
N ILE A 65 -1.54 -7.07 -5.94
CA ILE A 65 -2.96 -6.72 -5.98
C ILE A 65 -3.72 -7.63 -6.94
N GLY A 66 -3.16 -7.92 -8.13
CA GLY A 66 -3.75 -8.84 -9.08
C GLY A 66 -4.00 -10.22 -8.47
N ALA A 67 -3.01 -10.74 -7.74
CA ALA A 67 -3.11 -12.01 -7.02
C ALA A 67 -4.13 -11.97 -5.89
N LEU A 68 -4.19 -10.87 -5.13
CA LEU A 68 -5.22 -10.64 -4.11
C LEU A 68 -6.63 -10.72 -4.70
N TYR A 69 -6.82 -10.27 -5.94
CA TYR A 69 -8.09 -10.39 -6.65
C TYR A 69 -8.33 -11.75 -7.32
N GLY A 70 -7.34 -12.64 -7.33
CA GLY A 70 -7.45 -14.03 -7.76
C GLY A 70 -6.70 -14.38 -9.05
N SER A 71 -5.99 -13.43 -9.65
CA SER A 71 -5.08 -13.74 -10.76
C SER A 71 -3.92 -14.60 -10.27
N ARG A 72 -3.41 -15.52 -11.09
CA ARG A 72 -2.17 -16.22 -10.72
C ARG A 72 -1.00 -15.22 -10.74
N PRO A 73 -0.05 -15.30 -9.78
CA PRO A 73 1.16 -14.50 -9.84
C PRO A 73 1.98 -14.95 -11.06
N THR A 74 2.11 -14.08 -12.06
CA THR A 74 2.79 -14.38 -13.34
C THR A 74 4.15 -13.72 -13.47
N GLN A 75 4.44 -12.69 -12.65
CA GLN A 75 5.64 -11.88 -12.74
C GLN A 75 6.20 -11.60 -11.34
N ALA A 76 7.53 -11.65 -11.23
CA ALA A 76 8.23 -11.15 -10.05
C ALA A 76 8.07 -9.61 -9.97
N GLU A 77 7.91 -9.09 -8.76
CA GLU A 77 7.71 -7.66 -8.47
C GLU A 77 8.86 -7.12 -7.62
N VAL A 78 9.04 -7.66 -6.42
CA VAL A 78 10.11 -7.30 -5.49
C VAL A 78 10.80 -8.58 -5.07
N PRO A 79 12.03 -8.87 -5.57
CA PRO A 79 12.68 -10.17 -5.38
C PRO A 79 12.72 -10.64 -3.93
N GLN A 80 12.99 -9.73 -2.98
CA GLN A 80 13.05 -10.05 -1.56
C GLN A 80 11.69 -10.47 -0.98
N ILE A 81 10.60 -9.80 -1.41
CA ILE A 81 9.25 -10.16 -0.99
C ILE A 81 8.85 -11.48 -1.66
N ASP A 82 9.10 -11.60 -2.95
CA ASP A 82 8.77 -12.79 -3.73
C ASP A 82 9.45 -14.03 -3.15
N GLU A 83 10.74 -13.94 -2.81
CA GLU A 83 11.50 -15.01 -2.16
C GLU A 83 10.87 -15.42 -0.83
N ILE A 84 10.55 -14.45 0.04
CA ILE A 84 9.91 -14.72 1.33
C ILE A 84 8.58 -15.44 1.12
N VAL A 85 7.68 -14.89 0.32
CA VAL A 85 6.32 -15.42 0.17
C VAL A 85 6.32 -16.78 -0.55
N ASN A 86 7.20 -16.98 -1.53
CA ASN A 86 7.33 -18.24 -2.25
C ASN A 86 7.99 -19.35 -1.42
N SER A 87 8.83 -18.99 -0.44
CA SER A 87 9.43 -19.97 0.48
C SER A 87 8.43 -20.55 1.50
N VAL A 88 7.28 -19.89 1.70
CA VAL A 88 6.31 -20.30 2.70
C VAL A 88 5.54 -21.53 2.24
N LYS A 89 5.67 -22.61 3.03
CA LYS A 89 4.97 -23.88 2.86
C LYS A 89 4.18 -24.22 4.13
N PHE A 90 2.97 -24.72 3.94
CA PHE A 90 2.12 -25.18 5.04
C PHE A 90 1.79 -26.65 4.83
N THR A 91 1.86 -27.44 5.90
CA THR A 91 1.45 -28.85 5.85
C THR A 91 0.01 -28.94 6.33
N PHE A 92 -0.92 -29.25 5.44
CA PHE A 92 -2.33 -29.43 5.77
C PHE A 92 -2.76 -30.85 5.42
N LYS A 93 -3.26 -31.59 6.42
CA LYS A 93 -3.73 -32.99 6.27
C LYS A 93 -2.69 -33.91 5.58
N GLY A 94 -1.41 -33.78 5.93
CA GLY A 94 -0.33 -34.60 5.39
C GLY A 94 0.15 -34.21 3.98
N LYS A 95 -0.40 -33.14 3.38
CA LYS A 95 0.09 -32.58 2.12
C LYS A 95 0.79 -31.25 2.38
N THR A 96 2.01 -31.12 1.88
CA THR A 96 2.75 -29.84 1.85
C THR A 96 2.23 -29.03 0.68
N VAL A 97 1.68 -27.85 0.97
CA VAL A 97 1.13 -26.93 -0.04
C VAL A 97 1.88 -25.61 0.04
N TYR A 98 2.24 -25.05 -1.11
CA TYR A 98 2.92 -23.77 -1.18
C TYR A 98 1.93 -22.62 -1.13
N LEU A 99 2.33 -21.50 -0.55
CA LEU A 99 1.48 -20.31 -0.50
C LEU A 99 1.15 -19.78 -1.91
N SER A 100 2.06 -19.97 -2.87
CA SER A 100 1.88 -19.63 -4.28
C SER A 100 0.71 -20.36 -4.96
N GLU A 101 0.28 -21.50 -4.42
CA GLU A 101 -0.90 -22.23 -4.91
C GLU A 101 -2.23 -21.57 -4.51
N TYR A 102 -2.20 -20.62 -3.57
CA TYR A 102 -3.34 -19.83 -3.13
C TYR A 102 -3.15 -18.33 -3.46
N PRO A 103 -3.46 -17.88 -4.70
CA PRO A 103 -3.11 -16.54 -5.17
C PRO A 103 -3.61 -15.39 -4.29
N ARG A 104 -4.81 -15.53 -3.70
CA ARG A 104 -5.37 -14.47 -2.84
C ARG A 104 -4.59 -14.30 -1.54
N VAL A 105 -4.19 -15.41 -0.92
CA VAL A 105 -3.42 -15.39 0.34
C VAL A 105 -1.98 -14.97 0.05
N TRP A 106 -1.42 -15.46 -1.06
CA TRP A 106 -0.13 -15.01 -1.57
C TRP A 106 -0.10 -13.49 -1.81
N GLY A 107 -1.09 -12.96 -2.53
CA GLY A 107 -1.20 -11.53 -2.83
C GLY A 107 -1.43 -10.70 -1.58
N PHE A 108 -2.21 -11.19 -0.62
CA PHE A 108 -2.39 -10.54 0.68
C PHE A 108 -1.06 -10.44 1.45
N ALA A 109 -0.31 -11.53 1.56
CA ALA A 109 0.96 -11.57 2.27
C ALA A 109 2.03 -10.70 1.59
N ALA A 110 2.17 -10.81 0.28
CA ALA A 110 3.12 -10.01 -0.50
C ALA A 110 2.80 -8.51 -0.42
N LEU A 111 1.52 -8.14 -0.51
CA LEU A 111 1.09 -6.75 -0.38
C LEU A 111 1.24 -6.22 1.04
N ALA A 112 1.09 -7.07 2.07
CA ALA A 112 1.39 -6.70 3.46
C ALA A 112 2.86 -6.35 3.65
N LEU A 113 3.77 -7.21 3.16
CA LEU A 113 5.21 -7.00 3.23
C LEU A 113 5.63 -5.75 2.44
N ARG A 114 5.05 -5.57 1.25
CA ARG A 114 5.28 -4.39 0.42
C ARG A 114 4.81 -3.11 1.12
N GLY A 115 3.60 -3.14 1.69
CA GLY A 115 3.06 -2.02 2.45
C GLY A 115 3.93 -1.69 3.66
N LEU A 116 4.39 -2.73 4.37
CA LEU A 116 5.28 -2.61 5.52
C LEU A 116 6.63 -2.02 5.12
N MET A 117 7.26 -2.43 4.03
CA MET A 117 8.49 -1.79 3.55
C MET A 117 8.30 -0.28 3.35
N TRP A 118 7.20 0.12 2.72
CA TRP A 118 6.94 1.55 2.47
C TRP A 118 6.69 2.32 3.78
N SER A 119 5.80 1.82 4.63
CA SER A 119 5.44 2.48 5.88
C SER A 119 6.58 2.47 6.89
N PHE A 120 7.43 1.45 6.88
CA PHE A 120 8.60 1.31 7.75
C PHE A 120 9.64 2.40 7.50
N PHE A 121 9.96 2.71 6.23
CA PHE A 121 10.88 3.82 5.92
C PHE A 121 10.32 5.16 6.42
N ILE A 122 9.03 5.41 6.21
CA ILE A 122 8.38 6.65 6.67
C ILE A 122 8.40 6.71 8.20
N GLY A 123 8.01 5.62 8.87
CA GLY A 123 7.98 5.53 10.32
C GLY A 123 9.36 5.65 10.96
N LEU A 124 10.43 5.17 10.31
CA LEU A 124 11.81 5.41 10.73
C LEU A 124 12.18 6.89 10.70
N ALA A 125 11.84 7.59 9.61
CA ALA A 125 12.10 9.03 9.50
C ALA A 125 11.34 9.83 10.58
N LEU A 126 10.12 9.39 10.92
CA LEU A 126 9.26 10.03 11.92
C LEU A 126 9.47 9.50 13.35
N GLN A 127 10.33 8.50 13.55
CA GLN A 127 10.50 7.78 14.81
C GLN A 127 9.17 7.26 15.40
N SER A 128 8.23 6.85 14.54
CA SER A 128 6.87 6.45 14.91
C SER A 128 6.61 4.98 14.60
N VAL A 129 6.54 4.15 15.65
CA VAL A 129 6.20 2.72 15.54
C VAL A 129 4.83 2.49 14.91
N PRO A 130 3.75 3.24 15.24
CA PRO A 130 2.46 3.10 14.57
C PRO A 130 2.55 3.27 13.05
N VAL A 131 3.32 4.27 12.58
CA VAL A 131 3.54 4.48 11.14
C VAL A 131 4.37 3.34 10.55
N MET A 132 5.37 2.81 11.26
CA MET A 132 6.16 1.69 10.77
C MET A 132 5.31 0.46 10.43
N VAL A 133 4.34 0.15 11.30
CA VAL A 133 3.54 -1.08 11.19
C VAL A 133 2.26 -0.93 10.37
N CYS A 134 1.79 0.29 10.10
CA CYS A 134 0.50 0.50 9.42
C CYS A 134 0.46 -0.08 7.98
N GLY A 135 1.61 -0.35 7.38
CA GLY A 135 1.78 -1.05 6.11
C GLY A 135 1.04 -2.40 6.02
N VAL A 136 0.86 -3.10 7.14
CA VAL A 136 0.09 -4.36 7.18
C VAL A 136 -1.38 -4.18 6.83
N LEU A 137 -1.91 -2.95 6.91
CA LEU A 137 -3.28 -2.62 6.54
C LEU A 137 -3.45 -2.41 5.03
N MET A 138 -2.37 -2.25 4.28
CA MET A 138 -2.43 -2.09 2.82
C MET A 138 -3.27 -3.21 2.16
N PRO A 139 -3.02 -4.51 2.38
CA PRO A 139 -3.86 -5.56 1.79
C PRO A 139 -5.31 -5.52 2.27
N VAL A 140 -5.58 -5.05 3.49
CA VAL A 140 -6.95 -4.87 3.99
C VAL A 140 -7.67 -3.81 3.17
N CYS A 141 -7.02 -2.68 2.86
CA CYS A 141 -7.60 -1.63 2.02
C CYS A 141 -8.02 -2.17 0.65
N TYR A 142 -7.13 -2.90 -0.04
CA TYR A 142 -7.45 -3.46 -1.36
C TYR A 142 -8.43 -4.64 -1.28
N ALA A 143 -8.38 -5.47 -0.23
CA ALA A 143 -9.33 -6.57 -0.06
C ALA A 143 -10.75 -6.06 0.18
N LEU A 144 -10.92 -5.02 1.01
CA LEU A 144 -12.21 -4.38 1.26
C LEU A 144 -12.80 -3.78 -0.01
N THR A 145 -11.99 -3.06 -0.80
CA THR A 145 -12.49 -2.46 -2.04
C THR A 145 -12.76 -3.50 -3.13
N GLY A 146 -12.00 -4.59 -3.16
CA GLY A 146 -12.30 -5.77 -3.98
C GLY A 146 -13.62 -6.44 -3.59
N PHE A 147 -13.91 -6.55 -2.30
CA PHE A 147 -15.18 -7.08 -1.81
C PHE A 147 -16.36 -6.16 -2.15
N LEU A 148 -16.21 -4.86 -1.91
CA LEU A 148 -17.22 -3.85 -2.25
C LEU A 148 -17.52 -3.81 -3.76
N ASP A 149 -16.49 -3.89 -4.60
CA ASP A 149 -16.70 -3.92 -6.05
C ASP A 149 -17.46 -5.18 -6.48
N ARG A 150 -17.17 -6.35 -5.91
CA ARG A 150 -17.90 -7.59 -6.22
C ARG A 150 -19.36 -7.57 -5.74
N MET A 151 -19.62 -7.00 -4.56
CA MET A 151 -20.96 -7.02 -3.98
C MET A 151 -21.86 -5.92 -4.53
N VAL A 152 -21.35 -4.69 -4.63
CA VAL A 152 -22.17 -3.50 -4.83
C VAL A 152 -22.00 -2.91 -6.23
N ILE A 153 -20.75 -2.71 -6.67
CA ILE A 153 -20.47 -1.90 -7.86
C ILE A 153 -20.57 -2.72 -9.14
N LYS A 154 -20.10 -3.99 -9.11
CA LYS A 154 -20.08 -4.95 -10.22
C LYS A 154 -19.41 -4.42 -11.49
N LYS A 155 -18.45 -3.48 -11.37
CA LYS A 155 -17.75 -2.84 -12.52
C LYS A 155 -16.39 -3.46 -12.81
N GLY A 156 -15.90 -4.38 -11.99
CA GLY A 156 -14.69 -5.17 -12.25
C GLY A 156 -13.42 -4.58 -11.63
N GLY A 157 -12.34 -5.37 -11.69
CA GLY A 157 -11.13 -5.21 -10.86
C GLY A 157 -10.41 -3.84 -10.94
N LYS A 158 -10.54 -3.08 -12.03
CA LYS A 158 -9.95 -1.73 -12.14
C LYS A 158 -10.61 -0.74 -11.18
N THR A 159 -11.91 -0.88 -10.94
CA THR A 159 -12.64 -0.02 -9.99
C THR A 159 -12.21 -0.32 -8.56
N ALA A 160 -12.12 -1.61 -8.19
CA ALA A 160 -11.61 -2.06 -6.90
C ALA A 160 -10.18 -1.55 -6.63
N TRP A 161 -9.31 -1.63 -7.62
CA TRP A 161 -7.95 -1.08 -7.54
C TRP A 161 -7.96 0.41 -7.25
N ASN A 162 -8.70 1.19 -8.05
CA ASN A 162 -8.77 2.64 -7.88
C ASN A 162 -9.23 3.02 -6.49
N LEU A 163 -10.30 2.39 -5.99
CA LEU A 163 -10.80 2.61 -4.63
C LEU A 163 -9.77 2.22 -3.57
N GLY A 164 -9.01 1.14 -3.79
CA GLY A 164 -7.94 0.70 -2.89
C GLY A 164 -6.83 1.74 -2.77
N GLU A 165 -6.45 2.38 -3.88
CA GLU A 165 -5.47 3.48 -3.89
C GLU A 165 -5.95 4.69 -3.07
N TRP A 166 -7.22 5.08 -3.21
CA TRP A 166 -7.79 6.16 -2.40
C TRP A 166 -7.77 5.80 -0.92
N LEU A 167 -8.24 4.61 -0.57
CA LEU A 167 -8.35 4.17 0.81
C LEU A 167 -6.97 4.02 1.47
N TRP A 168 -5.99 3.44 0.76
CA TRP A 168 -4.62 3.33 1.27
C TRP A 168 -3.98 4.70 1.49
N GLY A 169 -4.15 5.63 0.54
CA GLY A 169 -3.64 7.00 0.70
C GLY A 169 -4.23 7.71 1.92
N ALA A 170 -5.54 7.51 2.18
CA ALA A 170 -6.19 8.02 3.38
C ALA A 170 -5.62 7.41 4.66
N VAL A 171 -5.49 6.08 4.72
CA VAL A 171 -4.97 5.36 5.90
C VAL A 171 -3.55 5.79 6.22
N LEU A 172 -2.64 5.74 5.25
CA LEU A 172 -1.24 6.12 5.47
C LEU A 172 -1.12 7.58 5.96
N THR A 173 -1.88 8.49 5.35
CA THR A 173 -1.90 9.90 5.77
C THR A 173 -2.45 10.07 7.18
N ALA A 174 -3.49 9.32 7.54
CA ALA A 174 -4.05 9.37 8.89
C ALA A 174 -3.03 8.94 9.96
N PHE A 175 -2.24 7.89 9.70
CA PHE A 175 -1.17 7.46 10.59
C PHE A 175 -0.02 8.47 10.69
N VAL A 176 0.32 9.16 9.60
CA VAL A 176 1.35 10.21 9.62
C VAL A 176 0.91 11.46 10.39
N LEU A 177 -0.40 11.73 10.45
CA LEU A 177 -1.00 12.87 11.16
C LEU A 177 -1.32 12.63 12.64
N TRP A 178 -1.09 11.41 13.13
CA TRP A 178 -1.44 10.97 14.48
C TRP A 178 -0.19 10.80 15.33
#